data_AF-A0A3E1DMK7-F1
#
_entry.id   AF-A0A3E1DMK7-F1
#
_cell.length_a   1.000
_cell.length_b   1.000
_cell.length_c   1.000
_cell.angle_alpha   90.00
_cell.angle_beta   90.00
_cell.angle_gamma   90.00
#
_symmetry.space_group_name_H-M   'P 1'
#
loop_
_entity.id
_entity.type
_entity.pdbx_description
1 polymer ?
#
loop_
_entity_poly.entity_id
_entity_poly.type
_entity_poly.pdbx_seq_one_letter_code
_entity_poly.pdbx_strand_id
1 'polypeptide(L)'
;MENPIYLTTKPPSLLGKVAKSAVTVVLIGLALMFSALLFLAVLIVGALAWGYVWWRTRDLRKQMRQYRPRDDVVAEGEVIEGEVIRSEVDGMPEESRAAETRKFIQAVR
;
A
#
# COMPACT_ATOMS: atom_id res chain seq x y z
N MET A 1 -54.12 -30.51 51.46
CA MET A 1 -53.24 -31.68 51.26
C MET A 1 -52.14 -31.24 50.32
N GLU A 2 -51.02 -30.77 50.87
CA GLU A 2 -49.87 -30.33 50.09
C GLU A 2 -49.15 -31.55 49.54
N ASN A 3 -48.88 -31.54 48.23
CA ASN A 3 -48.19 -32.62 47.54
C ASN A 3 -46.74 -32.17 47.34
N PRO A 4 -45.77 -32.60 48.17
CA PRO A 4 -44.39 -32.21 47.97
C PRO A 4 -43.91 -32.84 46.67
N ILE A 5 -43.55 -31.99 45.70
CA ILE A 5 -42.87 -32.42 44.48
C ILE A 5 -41.54 -33.02 44.91
N TYR A 6 -41.49 -34.36 45.00
CA TYR A 6 -40.27 -35.10 45.26
C TYR A 6 -39.35 -34.91 44.04
N LEU A 7 -38.47 -33.91 44.11
CA LEU A 7 -37.31 -33.83 43.24
C LEU A 7 -36.41 -35.02 43.61
N THR A 8 -36.62 -36.12 42.90
CA THR A 8 -35.77 -37.31 42.98
C THR A 8 -34.40 -36.98 42.39
N THR A 9 -33.52 -36.45 43.23
CA THR A 9 -32.11 -36.23 42.89
C THR A 9 -31.44 -37.60 42.86
N LYS A 10 -31.48 -38.25 41.69
CA LYS A 10 -30.75 -39.50 41.45
C LYS A 10 -29.28 -39.28 41.83
N PRO A 11 -28.72 -40.05 42.78
CA PRO A 11 -27.35 -39.84 43.22
C PRO A 11 -26.43 -39.98 42.01
N PRO A 12 -25.52 -39.01 41.78
CA PRO A 12 -24.67 -39.02 40.59
C PRO A 12 -23.80 -40.27 40.60
N SER A 13 -24.08 -41.20 39.68
CA SER A 13 -23.28 -42.42 39.56
C SER A 13 -21.84 -42.06 39.19
N LEU A 14 -20.88 -42.79 39.75
CA LEU A 14 -19.46 -42.59 39.45
C LEU A 14 -19.19 -42.76 37.93
N LEU A 15 -19.90 -43.68 37.27
CA LEU A 15 -19.88 -43.81 35.81
C LEU A 15 -20.38 -42.56 35.09
N GLY A 16 -21.42 -41.90 35.59
CA GLY A 16 -21.92 -40.65 35.04
C GLY A 16 -20.91 -39.51 35.14
N LYS A 17 -20.07 -39.48 36.20
CA LYS A 17 -18.98 -38.50 36.33
C LYS A 17 -17.87 -38.76 35.32
N VAL A 18 -17.45 -40.02 35.14
CA VAL A 18 -16.41 -40.40 34.17
C VAL A 18 -16.87 -40.17 32.72
N ALA A 19 -18.12 -40.49 32.40
CA ALA A 19 -18.68 -40.23 31.07
C ALA A 19 -18.70 -38.72 30.76
N LYS A 20 -19.12 -37.90 31.72
CA LYS A 20 -19.10 -36.43 31.57
C LYS A 20 -17.68 -35.90 31.39
N SER A 21 -16.71 -36.37 32.19
CA SER A 21 -15.32 -35.93 32.05
C SER A 21 -14.73 -36.32 30.69
N ALA A 22 -15.03 -37.52 30.19
CA ALA A 22 -14.58 -37.95 28.88
C ALA A 22 -15.14 -37.06 27.76
N VAL A 23 -16.44 -36.74 27.82
CA VAL A 23 -17.07 -35.81 26.86
C VAL A 23 -16.40 -34.44 26.89
N THR A 24 -16.12 -33.90 28.07
CA THR A 24 -15.43 -32.60 28.21
C THR A 24 -14.04 -32.65 27.59
N VAL A 25 -13.26 -33.71 27.81
CA VAL A 25 -11.92 -33.87 27.23
C VAL A 25 -11.99 -33.92 25.71
N VAL A 26 -12.95 -34.66 25.14
CA VAL A 26 -13.15 -34.72 23.69
C VAL A 26 -13.51 -33.34 23.13
N LEU A 27 -14.42 -32.61 23.77
CA LEU A 27 -14.80 -31.25 23.35
C LEU A 27 -13.62 -30.27 23.41
N ILE A 28 -12.80 -30.34 24.45
CA ILE A 28 -11.58 -29.54 24.56
C ILE A 28 -10.62 -29.89 23.41
N GLY A 29 -10.41 -31.18 23.14
CA GLY A 29 -9.57 -31.63 22.03
C GLY A 29 -10.06 -31.10 20.69
N LEU A 30 -11.38 -31.15 20.45
CA LEU A 30 -11.99 -30.65 19.23
C LEU A 30 -11.86 -29.13 19.07
N ALA A 31 -12.08 -28.38 20.15
CA ALA A 31 -11.89 -26.93 20.19
C ALA A 31 -10.42 -26.55 19.94
N LEU A 32 -9.48 -27.30 20.54
CA LEU A 32 -8.04 -27.09 20.33
C LEU A 32 -7.62 -27.40 18.89
N MET A 33 -8.12 -28.48 18.30
CA MET A 33 -7.87 -28.80 16.89
C MET A 33 -8.39 -27.70 15.97
N PHE A 34 -9.61 -27.21 16.21
CA PHE A 34 -10.18 -26.09 15.46
C PHE A 34 -9.35 -24.81 15.62
N SER A 35 -8.95 -24.49 16.85
CA SER A 35 -8.08 -23.34 17.13
C SER A 35 -6.71 -23.46 16.46
N ALA A 36 -6.12 -24.64 16.45
CA ALA A 36 -4.82 -24.89 15.81
C ALA A 36 -4.90 -24.71 14.28
N LEU A 37 -5.97 -25.20 13.66
CA LEU A 37 -6.21 -25.01 12.22
C LEU A 37 -6.39 -23.54 11.86
N LEU A 38 -7.21 -22.81 12.63
CA LEU A 38 -7.38 -21.36 12.43
C LEU A 38 -6.07 -20.61 12.63
N PHE A 39 -5.32 -20.94 13.68
CA PHE A 39 -4.02 -20.34 13.95
C PHE A 39 -3.04 -20.57 12.80
N LEU A 40 -2.97 -21.80 12.29
CA LEU A 40 -2.13 -22.13 11.13
C LEU A 40 -2.58 -21.38 9.87
N ALA A 41 -3.88 -21.29 9.62
CA ALA A 41 -4.42 -20.51 8.50
C ALA A 41 -4.02 -19.03 8.59
N VAL A 42 -4.15 -18.43 9.78
CA VAL A 42 -3.72 -17.04 10.02
C VAL A 42 -2.23 -16.87 9.82
N LEU A 43 -1.39 -17.82 10.28
CA LEU A 43 0.05 -17.77 10.04
C LEU A 43 0.40 -17.83 8.56
N ILE A 44 -0.24 -18.71 7.80
CA ILE A 44 0.00 -18.84 6.35
C ILE A 44 -0.43 -17.56 5.64
N VAL A 45 -1.64 -17.07 5.91
CA VAL A 45 -2.16 -15.83 5.30
C VAL A 45 -1.29 -14.63 5.69
N GLY A 46 -0.88 -14.55 6.96
CA GLY A 46 0.00 -13.49 7.45
C GLY A 46 1.38 -13.53 6.79
N ALA A 47 1.99 -14.71 6.65
CA ALA A 47 3.27 -14.88 5.97
C ALA A 47 3.19 -14.54 4.48
N LEU A 48 2.11 -14.98 3.80
CA LEU A 48 1.87 -14.63 2.40
C LEU A 48 1.63 -13.13 2.22
N ALA A 49 0.81 -12.52 3.08
CA ALA A 49 0.56 -11.08 3.04
C ALA A 49 1.84 -10.29 3.31
N TRP A 50 2.64 -10.69 4.30
CA TRP A 50 3.91 -10.05 4.62
C TRP A 50 4.92 -10.18 3.47
N GLY A 51 5.07 -11.39 2.93
CA GLY A 51 5.89 -11.65 1.75
C GLY A 51 5.42 -10.84 0.55
N TYR A 52 4.10 -10.77 0.32
CA TYR A 52 3.51 -9.99 -0.76
C TYR A 52 3.76 -8.49 -0.59
N VAL A 53 3.57 -7.93 0.60
CA VAL A 53 3.83 -6.50 0.88
C VAL A 53 5.30 -6.17 0.65
N TRP A 54 6.21 -7.04 1.08
CA TRP A 54 7.64 -6.90 0.80
C TRP A 54 7.92 -6.95 -0.71
N TRP A 55 7.38 -7.95 -1.42
CA TRP A 55 7.56 -8.04 -2.87
C TRP A 55 6.96 -6.85 -3.62
N ARG A 56 5.77 -6.39 -3.21
CA ARG A 56 5.05 -5.29 -3.84
C ARG A 56 5.76 -3.95 -3.65
N THR A 57 6.30 -3.69 -2.46
CA THR A 57 7.14 -2.50 -2.22
C THR A 57 8.44 -2.52 -3.04
N ARG A 58 8.95 -3.70 -3.44
CA ARG A 58 10.05 -3.80 -4.40
C ARG A 58 9.62 -3.62 -5.85
N ASP A 59 8.46 -4.13 -6.24
CA ASP A 59 7.99 -4.11 -7.63
C ASP A 59 7.42 -2.75 -8.07
N LEU A 60 6.95 -1.93 -7.12
CA LEU A 60 6.47 -0.57 -7.41
C LEU A 60 7.56 0.31 -8.07
N ARG A 61 8.84 0.07 -7.74
CA ARG A 61 9.98 0.74 -8.39
C ARG A 61 10.15 0.36 -9.86
N LYS A 62 9.73 -0.84 -10.27
CA LYS A 62 9.75 -1.25 -11.68
C LYS A 62 8.56 -0.69 -12.44
N GLN A 63 7.40 -0.64 -11.81
CA GLN A 63 6.18 -0.12 -12.44
C GLN A 63 6.30 1.37 -12.79
N MET A 64 7.00 2.20 -12.01
CA MET A 64 7.25 3.60 -12.38
C MET A 64 8.16 3.78 -13.61
N ARG A 65 8.94 2.76 -14.00
CA ARG A 65 9.73 2.79 -15.24
C ARG A 65 8.92 2.37 -16.47
N GLN A 66 7.90 1.52 -16.29
CA GLN A 66 6.98 1.12 -17.35
C GLN A 66 5.80 2.10 -17.52
N TYR A 67 5.32 2.70 -16.43
CA TYR A 67 4.42 3.84 -16.41
C TYR A 67 5.19 5.15 -16.41
N ARG A 68 6.24 5.27 -17.21
CA ARG A 68 6.55 6.59 -17.74
C ARG A 68 5.35 6.93 -18.63
N PRO A 69 4.55 7.95 -18.31
CA PRO A 69 3.72 8.53 -19.34
C PRO A 69 4.67 8.83 -20.50
N ARG A 70 4.25 8.42 -21.69
CA ARG A 70 4.60 9.14 -22.89
C ARG A 70 4.06 10.57 -22.73
N ASP A 71 4.70 11.37 -21.89
CA ASP A 71 4.59 12.82 -21.94
C ASP A 71 5.49 13.27 -23.10
N ASP A 72 5.03 12.87 -24.28
CA ASP A 72 5.29 13.45 -25.59
C ASP A 72 4.39 14.68 -25.77
N VAL A 73 3.79 15.17 -24.68
CA VAL A 73 3.22 16.52 -24.64
C VAL A 73 4.30 17.41 -24.04
N VAL A 74 5.09 17.94 -24.95
CA VAL A 74 5.72 19.26 -24.90
C VAL A 74 4.98 20.18 -23.92
N ALA A 75 5.41 20.19 -22.66
CA ALA A 75 5.29 21.36 -21.81
C ALA A 75 6.49 22.21 -22.17
N GLU A 76 6.25 23.10 -23.12
CA GLU A 76 7.14 24.18 -23.51
C GLU A 76 7.63 24.92 -22.25
N GLY A 77 8.84 24.59 -21.79
CA GLY A 77 9.59 25.44 -20.86
C GLY A 77 9.83 24.97 -19.42
N GLU A 78 10.02 23.68 -19.11
CA GLU A 78 10.62 23.31 -17.82
C GLU A 78 11.79 22.31 -17.93
N VAL A 79 12.98 22.92 -17.83
CA VAL A 79 14.31 22.42 -17.43
C VAL A 79 14.35 20.94 -16.99
N ILE A 80 14.96 20.11 -17.83
CA ILE A 80 15.38 18.75 -17.46
C ILE A 80 16.88 18.77 -17.19
N GLU A 81 17.25 18.32 -15.99
CA GLU A 81 18.61 18.22 -15.44
C GLU A 81 19.68 17.87 -16.47
N GLY A 82 20.55 18.84 -16.79
CA GLY A 82 21.90 18.57 -17.28
C GLY A 82 22.33 19.26 -18.57
N GLU A 83 21.47 20.03 -19.25
CA GLU A 83 21.89 20.80 -20.43
C GLU A 83 21.36 22.23 -20.36
N VAL A 84 22.28 23.21 -20.39
CA VAL A 84 21.95 24.63 -20.39
C VAL A 84 21.56 25.02 -21.82
N ILE A 85 20.26 25.06 -22.11
CA ILE A 85 19.79 25.75 -23.32
C ILE A 85 19.98 27.25 -23.07
N ARG A 86 21.14 27.78 -23.48
CA ARG A 86 21.27 29.21 -23.71
C ARG A 86 20.45 29.49 -24.95
N SER A 87 19.24 30.01 -24.75
CA SER A 87 18.51 30.70 -25.81
C SER A 87 19.31 31.94 -26.17
N GLU A 88 20.28 31.76 -27.06
CA GLU A 88 20.79 32.83 -27.90
C GLU A 88 19.56 33.37 -28.62
N VAL A 89 19.08 34.54 -28.19
CA VAL A 89 18.20 35.37 -29.00
C VAL A 89 19.07 35.86 -30.15
N ASP A 90 19.32 34.95 -31.08
CA ASP A 90 19.94 35.24 -32.36
C ASP A 90 18.86 35.88 -33.24
N GLY A 91 19.18 37.06 -33.76
CA GLY A 91 18.34 37.76 -34.71
C GLY A 91 17.53 38.94 -34.17
N MET A 92 18.12 39.81 -33.33
CA MET A 92 17.83 41.23 -33.56
C MET A 92 18.82 41.75 -34.61
N PRO A 93 18.35 42.21 -35.78
CA PRO A 93 19.23 42.71 -36.83
C PRO A 93 19.96 43.95 -36.33
N GLU A 94 21.28 43.83 -36.21
CA GLU A 94 22.27 44.88 -35.89
C GLU A 94 22.18 46.11 -36.81
N GLU A 95 21.36 46.05 -37.87
CA GLU A 95 21.10 47.15 -38.79
C GLU A 95 20.33 48.32 -38.14
N SER A 96 19.50 48.04 -37.13
CA SER A 96 18.67 49.06 -36.45
C SER A 96 19.46 49.96 -35.48
N ARG A 97 20.46 49.41 -34.77
CA ARG A 97 21.33 50.20 -33.86
C ARG A 97 22.27 51.12 -34.62
N ALA A 98 22.81 50.68 -35.76
CA ALA A 98 23.72 51.50 -36.57
C ALA A 98 23.02 52.74 -37.19
N ALA A 99 21.75 52.59 -37.59
CA ALA A 99 20.95 53.69 -38.12
C ALA A 99 20.55 54.71 -37.04
N GLU A 100 20.21 54.24 -35.84
CA GLU A 100 19.83 55.10 -34.71
C GLU A 100 21.04 55.90 -34.19
N THR A 101 22.20 55.26 -34.08
CA THR A 101 23.43 55.92 -33.60
C THR A 101 23.88 57.04 -34.54
N ARG A 102 23.72 56.88 -35.86
CA ARG A 102 24.00 57.94 -36.85
C ARG A 102 23.05 59.12 -36.73
N LYS A 103 21.76 58.86 -36.48
CA LYS A 103 20.74 59.91 -36.27
C LYS A 103 21.01 60.70 -35.00
N PHE A 104 21.41 60.02 -33.92
CA PHE A 104 21.72 60.65 -32.65
C PHE A 104 22.96 61.55 -32.75
N ILE A 105 24.02 61.09 -33.42
CA ILE A 105 25.25 61.89 -33.63
C ILE A 105 24.99 63.11 -34.52
N GLN A 106 24.06 63.02 -35.48
CA GLN A 106 23.67 64.16 -36.33
C GLN A 106 22.81 65.18 -35.58
N ALA A 107 21.96 64.75 -34.65
CA ALA A 107 21.10 65.64 -33.86
C ALA A 107 21.86 66.43 -32.77
N VAL A 108 23.07 66.00 -32.42
CA VAL A 108 23.93 66.65 -31.40
C VAL A 108 24.96 67.61 -32.02
N ARG A 109 24.99 67.75 -33.35
CA ARG A 109 25.79 68.76 -34.06
C ARG A 109 24.98 70.03 -34.32
#